data_AF-A0A0F4VFS0-F1
#
_entry.id   AF-A0A0F4VFS0-F1
#
_cell.length_a   1.000
_cell.length_b   1.000
_cell.length_c   1.000
_cell.angle_alpha   90.00
_cell.angle_beta   90.00
_cell.angle_gamma   90.00
#
_symmetry.space_group_name_H-M   'P 1'
#
loop_
_entity.id
_entity.type
_entity.pdbx_description
1 polymer ?
#
loop_
_entity_poly.entity_id
_entity_poly.type
_entity_poly.pdbx_seq_one_letter_code
_entity_poly.pdbx_strand_id
1 'polypeptide(L)'
;MAHIGSPTSHGGTIITGSGDVGGGFVMGDAGGATIINFMALGAFRPDGTVDDEKMATLLADPNLKEKALAANALVDPQASTEKPEAKTEPEALTTCKDPDMMEQLADYIADEMNRNIKDPAVLEIKELNSFDPEAETKKFMELPLYLRLGQDPQFYNMALGKKAMAFAIWTKQVGQGQDWDHKPKLAKLFGAPWHKQGAYDFYYDIWSNIHYGYVGLAGGLSDSVQLDGAGVEQIGSDSWRFLKDPKRFDGPRRTEGVEGMRAWDDAPDRVSIILGMELYKEYPNGGVTAQIIMDKVLAVPIADWGTGVQKHACK
;
A
#
# COMPACT_ATOMS: atom_id res chain seq x y z
N MET A 1 2.58 -49.85 10.94
CA MET A 1 2.46 -48.80 11.98
C MET A 1 3.87 -48.36 12.32
N ALA A 2 4.19 -47.07 12.18
CA ALA A 2 5.53 -46.54 12.47
C ALA A 2 5.65 -46.23 13.97
N HIS A 3 6.77 -46.60 14.59
CA HIS A 3 7.06 -46.37 16.01
C HIS A 3 8.06 -45.21 16.18
N ILE A 4 8.06 -44.56 17.35
CA ILE A 4 9.07 -43.55 17.73
C ILE A 4 10.47 -44.13 17.50
N GLY A 5 11.33 -43.41 16.78
CA GLY A 5 12.65 -43.88 16.36
C GLY A 5 12.70 -44.59 15.00
N SER A 6 11.57 -44.74 14.29
CA SER A 6 11.57 -45.35 12.95
C SER A 6 12.14 -44.39 11.89
N PRO A 7 13.04 -44.85 11.02
CA PRO A 7 13.50 -44.06 9.88
C PRO A 7 12.39 -43.90 8.83
N THR A 8 12.29 -42.71 8.24
CA THR A 8 11.36 -42.40 7.16
C THR A 8 12.02 -42.66 5.80
N SER A 9 11.21 -42.88 4.77
CA SER A 9 11.68 -43.02 3.38
C SER A 9 12.35 -41.77 2.82
N HIS A 10 12.39 -40.67 3.59
CA HIS A 10 12.96 -39.38 3.22
C HIS A 10 14.18 -39.00 4.08
N GLY A 11 14.80 -39.97 4.77
CA GLY A 11 16.10 -39.76 5.44
C GLY A 11 16.03 -39.08 6.82
N GLY A 12 14.85 -39.06 7.46
CA GLY A 12 14.67 -38.54 8.82
C GLY A 12 14.21 -39.62 9.80
N THR A 13 14.18 -39.31 11.10
CA THR A 13 13.68 -40.22 12.15
C THR A 13 12.52 -39.56 12.91
N ILE A 14 11.48 -40.35 13.24
CA ILE A 14 10.32 -39.86 14.01
C ILE A 14 10.70 -39.70 15.49
N ILE A 15 10.55 -38.50 16.06
CA ILE A 15 10.79 -38.22 17.49
C ILE A 15 9.51 -37.77 18.20
N THR A 16 9.49 -37.83 19.54
CA THR A 16 8.35 -37.37 20.34
C THR A 16 8.34 -35.84 20.42
N GLY A 17 7.21 -35.21 20.06
CA GLY A 17 6.93 -33.79 20.31
C GLY A 17 6.27 -33.55 21.67
N SER A 18 6.30 -32.30 22.15
CA SER A 18 5.55 -31.84 23.33
C SER A 18 4.04 -31.96 23.10
N GLY A 19 3.26 -32.12 24.19
CA GLY A 19 1.84 -32.48 24.16
C GLY A 19 0.90 -31.57 23.34
N ASP A 20 1.34 -30.36 22.98
CA ASP A 20 0.51 -29.36 22.30
C ASP A 20 0.86 -29.16 20.81
N VAL A 21 1.85 -29.88 20.27
CA VAL A 21 2.18 -29.88 18.84
C VAL A 21 2.42 -31.30 18.36
N GLY A 22 1.74 -31.71 17.27
CA GLY A 22 1.93 -33.02 16.65
C GLY A 22 3.41 -33.33 16.38
N GLY A 23 3.81 -34.59 16.56
CA GLY A 23 5.19 -35.06 16.65
C GLY A 23 6.17 -34.51 15.61
N GLY A 24 7.41 -34.28 16.04
CA GLY A 24 8.47 -33.68 15.22
C GLY A 24 9.24 -34.70 14.38
N PHE A 25 9.77 -34.22 13.24
CA PHE A 25 10.69 -34.94 12.38
C PHE A 25 12.09 -34.32 12.51
N VAL A 26 13.12 -35.14 12.70
CA VAL A 26 14.52 -34.71 12.56
C VAL A 26 15.04 -35.28 11.25
N MET A 27 15.40 -34.41 10.31
CA MET A 27 16.11 -34.80 9.09
C MET A 27 17.56 -35.13 9.46
N GLY A 28 18.08 -36.27 8.98
CA GLY A 28 19.48 -36.62 9.15
C GLY A 28 20.40 -35.65 8.39
N ASP A 29 21.67 -35.58 8.81
CA ASP A 29 22.73 -34.75 8.23
C ASP A 29 22.76 -34.88 6.69
N ALA A 30 22.34 -33.82 6.01
CA ALA A 30 22.30 -33.75 4.56
C ALA A 30 23.66 -33.29 4.05
N GLY A 31 24.65 -34.19 4.12
CA GLY A 31 26.04 -33.95 3.72
C GLY A 31 26.19 -33.29 2.35
N GLY A 32 26.31 -31.96 2.33
CA GLY A 32 26.56 -31.15 1.14
C GLY A 32 25.37 -30.96 0.19
N ALA A 33 24.14 -31.29 0.59
CA ALA A 33 22.97 -31.09 -0.26
C ALA A 33 22.56 -29.61 -0.30
N THR A 34 22.40 -29.05 -1.50
CA THR A 34 21.90 -27.68 -1.70
C THR A 34 20.45 -27.56 -1.23
N ILE A 35 20.18 -26.82 -0.15
CA ILE A 35 18.82 -26.58 0.35
C ILE A 35 18.25 -25.32 -0.33
N ILE A 36 17.05 -25.42 -0.88
CA ILE A 36 16.39 -24.35 -1.64
C ILE A 36 15.06 -23.99 -0.98
N ASN A 37 14.86 -22.70 -0.70
CA ASN A 37 13.61 -22.12 -0.22
C ASN A 37 12.66 -21.85 -1.41
N PHE A 38 11.77 -22.80 -1.69
CA PHE A 38 10.78 -22.65 -2.76
C PHE A 38 9.72 -21.57 -2.50
N MET A 39 9.60 -21.07 -1.27
CA MET A 39 8.76 -19.91 -0.97
C MET A 39 9.35 -18.63 -1.56
N ALA A 40 10.67 -18.45 -1.47
CA ALA A 40 11.37 -17.36 -2.13
C ALA A 40 11.33 -17.48 -3.67
N LEU A 41 10.97 -18.66 -4.20
CA LEU A 41 10.75 -18.90 -5.63
C LEU A 41 9.27 -18.78 -6.05
N GLY A 42 8.38 -18.33 -5.16
CA GLY A 42 6.97 -18.07 -5.49
C GLY A 42 6.14 -19.34 -5.71
N ALA A 43 6.57 -20.48 -5.16
CA ALA A 43 5.87 -21.75 -5.27
C ALA A 43 4.73 -21.92 -4.25
N PHE A 44 4.49 -20.89 -3.43
CA PHE A 44 3.38 -20.82 -2.49
C PHE A 44 2.47 -19.65 -2.89
N ARG A 45 1.16 -19.88 -2.84
CA ARG A 45 0.13 -18.87 -3.09
C ARG A 45 -0.04 -17.97 -1.86
N PRO A 46 -0.65 -16.78 -2.00
CA PRO A 46 -0.89 -15.87 -0.87
C PRO A 46 -1.76 -16.48 0.25
N ASP A 47 -2.52 -17.53 -0.04
CA ASP A 47 -3.32 -18.29 0.94
C ASP A 47 -2.53 -19.39 1.67
N GLY A 48 -1.21 -19.49 1.43
CA GLY A 48 -0.32 -20.47 2.03
C GLY A 48 -0.34 -21.85 1.37
N THR A 49 -1.15 -22.07 0.33
CA THR A 49 -1.19 -23.34 -0.41
C THR A 49 -0.01 -23.46 -1.39
N VAL A 50 0.44 -24.70 -1.63
CA VAL A 50 1.49 -24.97 -2.63
C VAL A 50 0.91 -24.84 -4.04
N ASP A 51 1.63 -24.14 -4.90
CA ASP A 51 1.32 -24.06 -6.32
C ASP A 51 1.96 -25.23 -7.08
N ASP A 52 1.23 -26.35 -7.14
CA ASP A 52 1.73 -27.63 -7.68
C ASP A 52 2.29 -27.54 -9.10
N GLU A 53 1.68 -26.73 -9.98
CA GLU A 53 2.17 -26.52 -11.35
C GLU A 53 3.50 -25.76 -11.37
N LYS A 54 3.63 -24.70 -10.55
CA LYS A 54 4.90 -23.97 -10.41
C LYS A 54 5.96 -24.81 -9.73
N MET A 55 5.59 -25.59 -8.73
CA MET A 55 6.53 -26.47 -8.03
C MET A 55 7.06 -27.56 -8.96
N ALA A 56 6.20 -28.18 -9.78
CA ALA A 56 6.62 -29.12 -10.81
C ALA A 56 7.55 -28.47 -11.84
N THR A 57 7.26 -27.23 -12.25
CA THR A 57 8.09 -26.47 -13.19
C THR A 57 9.47 -26.15 -12.60
N LEU A 58 9.52 -25.72 -11.33
CA LEU A 58 10.77 -25.43 -10.63
C LEU A 58 11.62 -26.69 -10.45
N LEU A 59 11.00 -27.82 -10.09
CA LEU A 59 11.70 -29.10 -9.92
C LEU A 59 12.19 -29.71 -11.24
N ALA A 60 11.54 -29.40 -12.36
CA ALA A 60 11.97 -29.82 -13.69
C ALA A 60 13.06 -28.93 -14.30
N ASP A 61 13.39 -27.78 -13.67
CA ASP A 61 14.36 -26.83 -14.19
C ASP A 61 15.81 -27.29 -13.91
N PRO A 62 16.63 -27.57 -14.95
CA PRO A 62 18.02 -28.00 -14.77
C PRO A 62 18.90 -26.91 -14.13
N ASN A 63 18.49 -25.64 -14.20
CA ASN A 63 19.22 -24.48 -13.66
C ASN A 63 18.60 -23.96 -12.35
N LEU A 64 17.79 -24.78 -11.67
CA LEU A 64 17.09 -24.41 -10.43
C LEU A 64 18.04 -23.84 -9.36
N LYS A 65 19.27 -24.36 -9.25
CA LYS A 65 20.27 -23.89 -8.27
C LYS A 65 20.74 -22.45 -8.54
N GLU A 66 20.93 -22.09 -9.80
CA GLU A 66 21.36 -20.75 -10.20
C GLU A 66 20.22 -19.75 -10.00
N LYS A 67 18.99 -20.14 -10.33
CA LYS A 67 17.79 -19.33 -10.04
C LYS A 67 17.56 -19.16 -8.55
N ALA A 68 17.80 -20.21 -7.76
CA ALA A 68 17.74 -20.14 -6.31
C ALA A 68 18.80 -19.18 -5.75
N LEU A 69 20.03 -19.19 -6.29
CA LEU A 69 21.06 -18.23 -5.91
C LEU A 69 20.68 -16.79 -6.27
N ALA A 70 20.18 -16.56 -7.48
CA ALA A 70 19.74 -15.24 -7.95
C ALA A 70 18.56 -14.68 -7.15
N ALA A 71 17.69 -15.57 -6.62
CA ALA A 71 16.54 -15.20 -5.82
C ALA A 71 16.82 -15.19 -4.29
N ASN A 72 18.09 -15.30 -3.86
CA ASN A 72 18.46 -15.48 -2.45
C ASN A 72 17.69 -16.62 -1.74
N ALA A 73 17.34 -17.65 -2.50
CA ALA A 73 16.57 -18.80 -2.06
C ALA A 73 17.46 -19.97 -1.61
N LEU A 74 18.79 -19.84 -1.61
CA LEU A 74 19.68 -20.87 -1.08
C LEU A 74 19.75 -20.79 0.44
N VAL A 75 19.56 -21.92 1.10
CA VAL A 75 19.64 -22.06 2.56
C VAL A 75 20.91 -22.83 2.88
N ASP A 76 21.79 -22.22 3.69
CA ASP A 76 22.94 -22.92 4.25
C ASP A 76 22.52 -23.61 5.57
N PRO A 77 22.50 -24.95 5.63
CA PRO A 77 22.15 -25.68 6.85
C PRO A 77 23.13 -25.43 8.01
N GLN A 78 24.36 -24.98 7.76
CA GLN A 78 25.39 -24.74 8.79
C GLN A 78 25.39 -23.32 9.36
N ALA A 79 24.64 -22.38 8.77
CA ALA A 79 24.52 -21.00 9.25
C ALA A 79 23.84 -20.89 10.63
N SER A 80 23.31 -21.98 11.18
CA SER A 80 22.62 -22.01 12.47
C SER A 80 23.47 -22.51 13.66
N THR A 81 24.76 -22.80 13.47
CA THR A 81 25.62 -23.38 14.53
C THR A 81 26.90 -22.63 14.90
N GLU A 82 27.13 -21.39 14.44
CA GLU A 82 28.26 -20.60 14.96
C GLU A 82 27.84 -19.69 16.12
N LYS A 83 28.19 -20.12 17.35
CA LYS A 83 28.31 -19.21 18.49
C LYS A 83 29.56 -18.33 18.29
N PRO A 84 29.53 -17.07 18.76
CA PRO A 84 30.43 -16.02 18.31
C PRO A 84 31.80 -16.12 18.99
N GLU A 85 32.88 -16.23 18.21
CA GLU A 85 34.23 -16.02 18.72
C GLU A 85 34.98 -14.91 17.97
N ALA A 86 35.18 -13.84 18.74
CA ALA A 86 36.34 -12.96 18.83
C ALA A 86 36.73 -12.08 17.62
N LYS A 87 36.22 -10.84 17.68
CA LYS A 87 37.02 -9.59 17.61
C LYS A 87 37.99 -9.47 16.43
N THR A 88 37.44 -9.18 15.25
CA THR A 88 37.79 -7.88 14.68
C THR A 88 36.90 -6.86 15.36
N GLU A 89 37.54 -5.84 15.93
CA GLU A 89 36.91 -4.76 16.67
C GLU A 89 35.57 -4.39 16.02
N PRO A 90 34.49 -4.18 16.80
CA PRO A 90 33.47 -3.30 16.30
C PRO A 90 34.24 -2.01 16.02
N GLU A 91 34.35 -1.59 14.76
CA GLU A 91 34.35 -0.16 14.52
C GLU A 91 33.22 0.32 15.40
N ALA A 92 33.61 1.00 16.48
CA ALA A 92 32.69 1.44 17.49
C ALA A 92 31.64 2.16 16.68
N LEU A 93 30.45 1.54 16.55
CA LEU A 93 29.32 2.19 15.96
C LEU A 93 29.19 3.37 16.89
N THR A 94 29.65 4.52 16.40
CA THR A 94 29.41 5.81 17.00
C THR A 94 27.94 5.72 17.32
N THR A 95 27.61 5.58 18.61
CA THR A 95 26.23 5.35 19.04
C THR A 95 25.47 6.51 18.43
N CYS A 96 24.74 6.22 17.35
CA CYS A 96 24.24 7.23 16.45
C CYS A 96 23.34 8.11 17.31
N LYS A 97 23.74 9.36 17.54
CA LYS A 97 23.02 10.26 18.44
C LYS A 97 21.81 10.90 17.76
N ASP A 98 21.68 10.68 16.46
CA ASP A 98 20.54 11.13 15.67
C ASP A 98 19.26 10.45 16.20
N PRO A 99 18.27 11.24 16.66
CA PRO A 99 17.05 10.70 17.23
C PRO A 99 16.18 10.08 16.14
N ASP A 100 15.39 9.07 16.53
CA ASP A 100 14.30 8.57 15.68
C ASP A 100 13.17 9.61 15.66
N MET A 101 12.73 9.98 14.46
CA MET A 101 11.76 11.07 14.24
C MET A 101 10.42 10.57 13.68
N MET A 102 10.33 9.28 13.36
CA MET A 102 9.15 8.69 12.73
C MET A 102 7.87 8.90 13.55
N GLU A 103 7.96 8.75 14.87
CA GLU A 103 6.80 8.87 15.77
C GLU A 103 6.16 10.27 15.71
N GLN A 104 6.96 11.33 15.76
CA GLN A 104 6.44 12.70 15.71
C GLN A 104 5.78 13.01 14.38
N LEU A 105 6.29 12.43 13.30
CA LEU A 105 5.78 12.66 11.97
C LEU A 105 4.52 11.82 11.69
N ALA A 106 4.49 10.58 12.17
CA ALA A 106 3.31 9.73 12.17
C ALA A 106 2.19 10.33 13.04
N ASP A 107 2.54 10.94 14.18
CA ASP A 107 1.59 11.65 15.05
C ASP A 107 0.94 12.83 14.33
N TYR A 108 1.75 13.70 13.71
CA TYR A 108 1.26 14.81 12.91
C TYR A 108 0.29 14.36 11.80
N ILE A 109 0.64 13.29 11.07
CA ILE A 109 -0.20 12.78 9.98
C ILE A 109 -1.46 12.06 10.49
N ALA A 110 -1.38 11.31 11.58
CA ALA A 110 -2.55 10.72 12.21
C ALA A 110 -3.55 11.82 12.63
N ASP A 111 -3.05 12.89 13.20
CA ASP A 111 -3.82 14.08 13.55
C ASP A 111 -4.50 14.72 12.32
N GLU A 112 -3.74 14.96 11.24
CA GLU A 112 -4.28 15.47 9.99
C GLU A 112 -5.35 14.53 9.41
N MET A 113 -5.13 13.22 9.41
CA MET A 113 -6.11 12.24 8.92
C MET A 113 -7.39 12.28 9.74
N ASN A 114 -7.29 12.26 11.08
CA ASN A 114 -8.44 12.28 11.98
C ASN A 114 -9.25 13.57 11.90
N ARG A 115 -8.58 14.71 11.64
CA ARG A 115 -9.22 16.01 11.41
C ARG A 115 -9.87 16.07 10.03
N ASN A 116 -9.12 15.74 8.98
CA ASN A 116 -9.51 16.06 7.61
C ASN A 116 -10.64 15.17 7.09
N ILE A 117 -10.86 13.96 7.63
CA ILE A 117 -12.06 13.17 7.30
C ILE A 117 -13.38 13.86 7.70
N LYS A 118 -13.31 14.88 8.57
CA LYS A 118 -14.45 15.71 9.00
C LYS A 118 -14.42 17.10 8.35
N ASP A 119 -13.45 17.37 7.49
CA ASP A 119 -13.33 18.64 6.79
C ASP A 119 -14.56 18.85 5.88
N PRO A 120 -15.15 20.07 5.85
CA PRO A 120 -16.28 20.36 4.97
C PRO A 120 -16.05 19.98 3.50
N ALA A 121 -14.83 20.15 3.00
CA ALA A 121 -14.48 19.77 1.63
C ALA A 121 -14.56 18.25 1.44
N VAL A 122 -14.09 17.45 2.40
CA VAL A 122 -14.18 15.98 2.31
C VAL A 122 -15.62 15.50 2.37
N LEU A 123 -16.43 16.11 3.24
CA LEU A 123 -17.86 15.80 3.33
C LEU A 123 -18.60 16.15 2.03
N GLU A 124 -18.26 17.28 1.40
CA GLU A 124 -18.81 17.70 0.12
C GLU A 124 -18.39 16.75 -1.02
N ILE A 125 -17.11 16.38 -1.09
CA ILE A 125 -16.60 15.39 -2.04
C ILE A 125 -17.34 14.05 -1.87
N LYS A 126 -17.53 13.60 -0.63
CA LYS A 126 -18.26 12.37 -0.31
C LYS A 126 -19.71 12.42 -0.79
N GLU A 127 -20.41 13.52 -0.52
CA GLU A 127 -21.79 13.71 -0.96
C GLU A 127 -21.88 13.69 -2.50
N LEU A 128 -20.99 14.40 -3.19
CA LEU A 128 -20.94 14.43 -4.65
C LEU A 128 -20.68 13.04 -5.25
N ASN A 129 -19.76 12.27 -4.65
CA ASN A 129 -19.43 10.92 -5.09
C ASN A 129 -20.49 9.87 -4.72
N SER A 130 -21.38 10.16 -3.76
CA SER A 130 -22.47 9.26 -3.36
C SER A 130 -23.65 9.23 -4.33
N PHE A 131 -23.67 10.09 -5.35
CA PHE A 131 -24.76 10.16 -6.32
C PHE A 131 -24.81 8.90 -7.20
N ASP A 132 -25.90 8.14 -7.06
CA ASP A 132 -26.16 6.91 -7.79
C ASP A 132 -27.16 7.14 -8.94
N PRO A 133 -26.69 7.25 -10.20
CA PRO A 133 -27.58 7.48 -11.33
C PRO A 133 -28.55 6.31 -11.57
N GLU A 134 -28.21 5.07 -11.21
CA GLU A 134 -29.08 3.90 -11.40
C GLU A 134 -30.24 3.92 -10.41
N ALA A 135 -29.96 4.23 -9.14
CA ALA A 135 -30.99 4.40 -8.13
C ALA A 135 -31.96 5.54 -8.49
N GLU A 136 -31.45 6.67 -9.00
CA GLU A 136 -32.28 7.79 -9.45
C GLU A 136 -33.11 7.44 -10.68
N THR A 137 -32.54 6.73 -11.66
CA THR A 137 -33.30 6.19 -12.81
C THR A 137 -34.44 5.28 -12.33
N LYS A 138 -34.17 4.39 -11.37
CA LYS A 138 -35.20 3.49 -10.83
C LYS A 138 -36.34 4.28 -10.17
N LYS A 139 -36.02 5.23 -9.29
CA LYS A 139 -37.01 6.10 -8.65
C LYS A 139 -37.85 6.87 -9.67
N PHE A 140 -37.21 7.40 -10.72
CA PHE A 140 -37.92 8.09 -11.80
C PHE A 140 -38.89 7.16 -12.54
N MET A 141 -38.49 5.92 -12.80
CA MET A 141 -39.34 4.93 -13.49
C MET A 141 -40.55 4.47 -12.67
N GLU A 142 -40.48 4.56 -11.34
CA GLU A 142 -41.59 4.26 -10.43
C GLU A 142 -42.66 5.38 -10.40
N LEU A 143 -42.38 6.56 -10.97
CA LEU A 143 -43.34 7.67 -10.99
C LEU A 143 -44.54 7.39 -11.92
N PRO A 144 -45.74 7.91 -11.58
CA PRO A 144 -46.88 7.97 -12.49
C PRO A 144 -46.49 8.50 -13.87
N LEU A 145 -47.07 7.92 -14.94
CA LEU A 145 -46.68 8.22 -16.32
C LEU A 145 -46.67 9.72 -16.62
N TYR A 146 -47.65 10.48 -16.12
CA TYR A 146 -47.75 11.92 -16.37
C TYR A 146 -46.58 12.74 -15.78
N LEU A 147 -45.90 12.26 -14.74
CA LEU A 147 -44.68 12.88 -14.19
C LEU A 147 -43.42 12.49 -14.97
N ARG A 148 -43.49 11.43 -15.77
CA ARG A 148 -42.42 11.00 -16.68
C ARG A 148 -42.53 11.63 -18.08
N LEU A 149 -43.63 12.32 -18.38
CA LEU A 149 -43.82 13.05 -19.63
C LEU A 149 -43.05 14.37 -19.57
N GLY A 150 -41.79 14.36 -20.04
CA GLY A 150 -40.90 15.52 -20.02
C GLY A 150 -39.52 15.21 -20.59
N GLN A 151 -38.56 16.10 -20.38
CA GLN A 151 -37.16 15.81 -20.69
C GLN A 151 -36.65 14.72 -19.73
N ASP A 152 -35.95 13.74 -20.30
CA ASP A 152 -35.27 12.70 -19.52
C ASP A 152 -34.23 13.36 -18.61
N PRO A 153 -34.28 13.15 -17.28
CA PRO A 153 -33.44 13.83 -16.29
C PRO A 153 -31.90 13.61 -16.41
N GLN A 154 -31.40 12.87 -17.40
CA GLN A 154 -29.97 12.72 -17.72
C GLN A 154 -29.09 12.40 -16.50
N PHE A 155 -29.54 11.49 -15.62
CA PHE A 155 -28.86 11.21 -14.35
C PHE A 155 -27.39 10.81 -14.49
N TYR A 156 -27.01 10.07 -15.53
CA TYR A 156 -25.61 9.73 -15.78
C TYR A 156 -24.72 10.95 -16.07
N ASN A 157 -25.22 11.93 -16.81
CA ASN A 157 -24.49 13.18 -17.06
C ASN A 157 -24.37 14.01 -15.77
N MET A 158 -25.41 13.99 -14.93
CA MET A 158 -25.37 14.62 -13.61
C MET A 158 -24.34 13.95 -12.69
N ALA A 159 -24.25 12.62 -12.69
CA ALA A 159 -23.24 11.88 -11.94
C ALA A 159 -21.82 12.26 -12.37
N LEU A 160 -21.59 12.38 -13.68
CA LEU A 160 -20.30 12.79 -14.23
C LEU A 160 -19.93 14.22 -13.79
N GLY A 161 -20.88 15.16 -13.87
CA GLY A 161 -20.69 16.53 -13.40
C GLY A 161 -20.41 16.64 -11.89
N LYS A 162 -21.03 15.77 -11.08
CA LYS A 162 -20.76 15.71 -9.62
C LYS A 162 -19.38 15.16 -9.31
N LYS A 163 -18.95 14.06 -9.96
CA LYS A 163 -17.59 13.51 -9.82
C LYS A 163 -16.51 14.53 -10.23
N ALA A 164 -16.77 15.27 -11.31
CA ALA A 164 -15.95 16.39 -11.76
C ALA A 164 -15.79 17.48 -10.70
N MET A 165 -16.88 17.91 -10.06
CA MET A 165 -16.83 18.86 -8.95
C MET A 165 -16.07 18.30 -7.74
N ALA A 166 -16.32 17.04 -7.37
CA ALA A 166 -15.62 16.37 -6.27
C ALA A 166 -14.11 16.37 -6.50
N PHE A 167 -13.69 16.07 -7.72
CA PHE A 167 -12.28 16.07 -8.11
C PHE A 167 -11.65 17.47 -8.12
N ALA A 168 -12.40 18.49 -8.55
CA ALA A 168 -11.95 19.88 -8.49
C ALA A 168 -11.74 20.36 -7.04
N ILE A 169 -12.61 19.95 -6.11
CA ILE A 169 -12.44 20.24 -4.68
C ILE A 169 -11.20 19.52 -4.15
N TRP A 170 -11.03 18.23 -4.46
CA TRP A 170 -9.87 17.45 -4.03
C TRP A 170 -8.53 18.07 -4.49
N THR A 171 -8.41 18.37 -5.78
CA THR A 171 -7.20 18.97 -6.36
C THR A 171 -6.87 20.35 -5.80
N LYS A 172 -7.90 21.13 -5.45
CA LYS A 172 -7.72 22.39 -4.72
C LYS A 172 -7.15 22.16 -3.32
N GLN A 173 -7.46 21.05 -2.66
CA GLN A 173 -6.95 20.78 -1.31
C GLN A 173 -5.50 20.26 -1.31
N VAL A 174 -5.16 19.35 -2.23
CA VAL A 174 -3.81 18.75 -2.32
C VAL A 174 -2.81 19.56 -3.16
N GLY A 175 -3.27 20.62 -3.83
CA GLY A 175 -2.44 21.43 -4.72
C GLY A 175 -1.30 22.15 -3.99
N GLN A 176 -0.28 22.58 -4.75
CA GLN A 176 0.85 23.33 -4.21
C GLN A 176 0.39 24.61 -3.47
N GLY A 177 0.90 24.81 -2.25
CA GLY A 177 0.58 25.94 -1.39
C GLY A 177 -0.83 25.91 -0.79
N GLN A 178 -1.54 24.78 -0.90
CA GLN A 178 -2.88 24.60 -0.34
C GLN A 178 -2.81 23.92 1.04
N ASP A 179 -3.98 23.75 1.67
CA ASP A 179 -4.04 23.28 3.05
C ASP A 179 -3.49 21.87 3.24
N TRP A 180 -3.54 20.99 2.23
CA TRP A 180 -2.92 19.66 2.32
C TRP A 180 -1.58 19.58 1.60
N ASP A 181 -0.97 20.71 1.25
CA ASP A 181 0.45 20.76 0.86
C ASP A 181 1.32 20.57 2.11
N HIS A 182 1.67 19.32 2.38
CA HIS A 182 2.45 18.94 3.56
C HIS A 182 3.93 19.35 3.45
N LYS A 183 4.47 19.53 2.23
CA LYS A 183 5.88 19.85 1.98
C LYS A 183 6.41 21.01 2.84
N PRO A 184 5.81 22.22 2.78
CA PRO A 184 6.28 23.35 3.59
C PRO A 184 6.05 23.14 5.09
N LYS A 185 5.01 22.40 5.49
CA LYS A 185 4.67 22.17 6.90
C LYS A 185 5.66 21.20 7.56
N LEU A 186 5.90 20.06 6.93
CA LEU A 186 6.85 19.05 7.40
C LEU A 186 8.28 19.60 7.38
N ALA A 187 8.67 20.35 6.35
CA ALA A 187 9.97 21.02 6.31
C ALA A 187 10.15 22.01 7.48
N LYS A 188 9.10 22.75 7.86
CA LYS A 188 9.14 23.68 8.99
C LYS A 188 9.21 22.98 10.35
N LEU A 189 8.52 21.85 10.50
CA LEU A 189 8.46 21.09 11.75
C LEU A 189 9.74 20.29 12.02
N PHE A 190 10.29 19.68 10.97
CA PHE A 190 11.34 18.67 11.13
C PHE A 190 12.68 19.05 10.48
N GLY A 191 12.72 20.12 9.67
CA GLY A 191 13.96 20.72 9.17
C GLY A 191 14.72 19.91 8.10
N ALA A 192 14.35 18.66 7.87
CA ALA A 192 14.95 17.79 6.87
C ALA A 192 13.87 16.98 6.14
N PRO A 193 14.12 16.58 4.88
CA PRO A 193 13.20 15.72 4.14
C PRO A 193 13.32 14.23 4.54
N TRP A 194 14.44 13.84 5.14
CA TRP A 194 14.74 12.46 5.52
C TRP A 194 14.68 12.33 7.03
N HIS A 195 13.92 11.35 7.51
CA HIS A 195 13.66 11.15 8.95
C HIS A 195 14.09 9.76 9.37
N LYS A 196 14.97 9.70 10.37
CA LYS A 196 15.53 8.46 10.87
C LYS A 196 14.47 7.62 11.61
N GLN A 197 14.51 6.32 11.35
CA GLN A 197 13.92 5.27 12.17
C GLN A 197 14.83 4.04 12.17
N GLY A 198 15.38 3.68 13.33
CA GLY A 198 16.31 2.56 13.43
C GLY A 198 17.53 2.74 12.52
N ALA A 199 17.73 1.84 11.56
CA ALA A 199 18.87 1.85 10.65
C ALA A 199 18.63 2.60 9.32
N TYR A 200 17.44 3.19 9.14
CA TYR A 200 17.00 3.76 7.87
C TYR A 200 16.48 5.19 8.03
N ASP A 201 16.55 5.98 6.96
CA ASP A 201 15.82 7.23 6.83
C ASP A 201 14.64 7.05 5.87
N PHE A 202 13.49 7.60 6.26
CA PHE A 202 12.25 7.59 5.49
C PHE A 202 11.99 8.98 4.91
N TYR A 203 11.64 9.02 3.63
CA TYR A 203 11.33 10.26 2.95
C TYR A 203 9.94 10.80 3.36
N TYR A 204 9.83 12.12 3.54
CA TYR A 204 8.62 12.73 4.08
C TYR A 204 7.37 12.59 3.18
N ASP A 205 7.53 12.37 1.87
CA ASP A 205 6.39 12.18 0.96
C ASP A 205 5.60 10.89 1.28
N ILE A 206 6.22 9.88 1.90
CA ILE A 206 5.55 8.64 2.35
C ILE A 206 4.31 8.98 3.19
N TRP A 207 4.48 9.88 4.15
CA TRP A 207 3.45 10.19 5.13
C TRP A 207 2.34 11.06 4.57
N SER A 208 2.72 11.98 3.67
CA SER A 208 1.76 12.78 2.89
C SER A 208 0.89 11.88 2.01
N ASN A 209 1.50 10.87 1.38
CA ASN A 209 0.80 9.92 0.52
C ASN A 209 -0.12 8.96 1.31
N ILE A 210 0.28 8.55 2.52
CA ILE A 210 -0.61 7.82 3.45
C ILE A 210 -1.84 8.68 3.78
N HIS A 211 -1.65 9.96 4.09
CA HIS A 211 -2.76 10.89 4.32
C HIS A 211 -3.69 10.98 3.10
N TYR A 212 -3.14 11.15 1.89
CA TYR A 212 -3.93 11.26 0.67
C TYR A 212 -4.76 10.00 0.40
N GLY A 213 -4.17 8.80 0.58
CA GLY A 213 -4.89 7.55 0.43
C GLY A 213 -6.06 7.41 1.43
N TYR A 214 -5.84 7.84 2.66
CA TYR A 214 -6.85 7.76 3.73
C TYR A 214 -7.99 8.76 3.53
N VAL A 215 -7.66 10.04 3.36
CA VAL A 215 -8.64 11.12 3.23
C VAL A 215 -9.34 11.05 1.87
N GLY A 216 -8.64 10.60 0.82
CA GLY A 216 -9.22 10.37 -0.50
C GLY A 216 -10.32 9.32 -0.47
N LEU A 217 -10.06 8.19 0.21
CA LEU A 217 -11.07 7.15 0.38
C LEU A 217 -12.23 7.60 1.27
N ALA A 218 -11.96 8.43 2.28
CA ALA A 218 -12.99 9.06 3.10
C ALA A 218 -13.93 9.98 2.30
N GLY A 219 -13.39 10.70 1.30
CA GLY A 219 -14.14 11.50 0.33
C GLY A 219 -14.87 10.66 -0.74
N GLY A 220 -14.78 9.33 -0.69
CA GLY A 220 -15.42 8.46 -1.69
C GLY A 220 -14.74 8.49 -3.06
N LEU A 221 -13.47 8.90 -3.14
CA LEU A 221 -12.68 8.71 -4.36
C LEU A 221 -12.42 7.22 -4.54
N SER A 222 -12.69 6.69 -5.74
CA SER A 222 -12.44 5.27 -6.01
C SER A 222 -10.95 4.97 -5.99
N ASP A 223 -10.61 3.71 -5.68
CA ASP A 223 -9.25 3.17 -5.77
C ASP A 223 -8.60 3.53 -7.12
N SER A 224 -9.37 3.44 -8.22
CA SER A 224 -8.90 3.85 -9.55
C SER A 224 -8.66 5.35 -9.70
N VAL A 225 -9.47 6.24 -9.11
CA VAL A 225 -9.26 7.69 -9.20
C VAL A 225 -8.08 8.14 -8.34
N GLN A 226 -7.84 7.46 -7.20
CA GLN A 226 -6.65 7.69 -6.38
C GLN A 226 -5.37 7.15 -7.04
N LEU A 227 -5.49 6.11 -7.87
CA LEU A 227 -4.38 5.42 -8.52
C LEU A 227 -4.22 5.77 -10.02
N ASP A 228 -5.02 6.66 -10.61
CA ASP A 228 -5.01 6.96 -12.05
C ASP A 228 -4.99 8.47 -12.33
N GLY A 229 -3.81 9.01 -12.66
CA GLY A 229 -3.56 10.45 -12.77
C GLY A 229 -3.81 11.03 -14.15
N ALA A 230 -3.77 10.19 -15.18
CA ALA A 230 -3.90 10.61 -16.56
C ALA A 230 -5.37 10.89 -16.96
N GLY A 231 -6.34 10.09 -16.47
CA GLY A 231 -7.77 10.40 -16.63
C GLY A 231 -8.21 11.62 -15.80
N VAL A 232 -7.48 11.86 -14.71
CA VAL A 232 -7.65 12.93 -13.74
C VAL A 232 -7.26 14.31 -14.29
N GLU A 233 -6.23 14.42 -15.12
CA GLU A 233 -5.79 15.70 -15.69
C GLU A 233 -6.82 16.24 -16.73
N GLN A 234 -7.36 15.36 -17.57
CA GLN A 234 -8.38 15.73 -18.55
C GLN A 234 -9.72 16.07 -17.86
N ILE A 235 -10.16 15.24 -16.90
CA ILE A 235 -11.34 15.55 -16.08
C ILE A 235 -11.10 16.82 -15.28
N GLY A 236 -9.97 16.99 -14.60
CA GLY A 236 -9.65 18.15 -13.77
C GLY A 236 -9.60 19.45 -14.56
N SER A 237 -8.96 19.46 -15.72
CA SER A 237 -8.89 20.65 -16.60
C SER A 237 -10.24 21.02 -17.22
N ASP A 238 -11.03 20.04 -17.66
CA ASP A 238 -12.40 20.26 -18.16
C ASP A 238 -13.35 20.68 -17.02
N SER A 239 -13.18 20.11 -15.83
CA SER A 239 -13.97 20.45 -14.63
C SER A 239 -13.68 21.86 -14.13
N TRP A 240 -12.40 22.27 -14.09
CA TRP A 240 -12.01 23.62 -13.70
C TRP A 240 -12.56 24.67 -14.67
N ARG A 241 -12.55 24.39 -15.99
CA ARG A 241 -13.13 25.26 -17.01
C ARG A 241 -14.65 25.32 -16.90
N PHE A 242 -15.31 24.18 -16.69
CA PHE A 242 -16.76 24.10 -16.44
C PHE A 242 -17.19 24.88 -15.19
N LEU A 243 -16.46 24.75 -14.08
CA LEU A 243 -16.75 25.46 -12.83
C LEU A 243 -16.62 26.98 -12.99
N LYS A 244 -15.70 27.44 -13.85
CA LYS A 244 -15.46 28.85 -14.12
C LYS A 244 -16.52 29.48 -15.04
N ASP A 245 -17.07 28.72 -15.99
CA ASP A 245 -18.13 29.18 -16.89
C ASP A 245 -18.97 28.02 -17.45
N PRO A 246 -20.02 27.57 -16.73
CA PRO A 246 -20.80 26.39 -17.09
C PRO A 246 -21.72 26.61 -18.31
N LYS A 247 -21.83 27.84 -18.83
CA LYS A 247 -22.59 28.16 -20.04
C LYS A 247 -21.73 28.10 -21.31
N ARG A 248 -20.40 28.10 -21.16
CA ARG A 248 -19.43 28.21 -22.25
C ARG A 248 -18.65 26.93 -22.50
N PHE A 249 -18.43 26.11 -21.48
CA PHE A 249 -17.65 24.89 -21.57
C PHE A 249 -18.55 23.69 -21.30
N ASP A 250 -18.44 22.66 -22.15
CA ASP A 250 -19.11 21.39 -21.90
C ASP A 250 -18.48 20.68 -20.70
N GLY A 251 -19.29 19.92 -19.96
CA GLY A 251 -18.79 19.07 -18.89
C GLY A 251 -17.80 18.02 -19.40
N PRO A 252 -17.01 17.41 -18.50
CA PRO A 252 -15.99 16.45 -18.90
C PRO A 252 -16.61 15.32 -19.73
N ARG A 253 -15.94 14.96 -20.82
CA ARG A 253 -16.37 13.87 -21.71
C ARG A 253 -15.48 12.67 -21.53
N ARG A 254 -16.07 11.47 -21.57
CA ARG A 254 -15.36 10.21 -21.43
C ARG A 254 -14.47 9.98 -22.65
N THR A 255 -13.17 9.77 -22.44
CA THR A 255 -12.28 9.26 -23.47
C THR A 255 -12.45 7.74 -23.51
N GLU A 256 -12.87 7.18 -24.65
CA GLU A 256 -13.00 5.72 -24.80
C GLU A 256 -11.64 5.06 -24.97
N GLY A 257 -11.39 3.96 -24.24
CA GLY A 257 -10.25 3.07 -24.50
C GLY A 257 -9.00 3.28 -23.66
N VAL A 258 -9.06 3.98 -22.53
CA VAL A 258 -7.95 4.03 -21.56
C VAL A 258 -8.34 3.27 -20.31
N GLU A 259 -7.82 2.05 -20.18
CA GLU A 259 -7.72 1.33 -18.89
C GLU A 259 -6.36 1.68 -18.25
N GLY A 260 -6.34 1.76 -16.92
CA GLY A 260 -5.30 2.41 -16.13
C GLY A 260 -3.87 1.87 -16.21
N MET A 261 -3.04 2.35 -15.27
CA MET A 261 -1.61 2.08 -15.08
C MET A 261 -0.71 2.46 -16.28
N ARG A 262 -0.51 3.77 -16.48
CA ARG A 262 0.61 4.25 -17.32
C ARG A 262 1.28 5.57 -16.89
N ALA A 263 1.18 6.01 -15.63
CA ALA A 263 1.64 7.37 -15.25
C ALA A 263 2.30 7.57 -13.86
N TRP A 264 2.70 6.54 -13.11
CA TRP A 264 3.19 6.75 -11.74
C TRP A 264 4.52 6.03 -11.48
N ASP A 265 5.59 6.82 -11.43
CA ASP A 265 6.97 6.37 -11.66
C ASP A 265 7.71 5.83 -10.41
N ASP A 266 7.20 5.98 -9.18
CA ASP A 266 7.95 5.57 -7.97
C ASP A 266 7.15 4.65 -7.03
N ALA A 267 7.71 3.46 -6.76
CA ALA A 267 7.22 2.45 -5.81
C ALA A 267 6.77 2.99 -4.42
N PRO A 268 7.52 3.90 -3.75
CA PRO A 268 7.14 4.40 -2.42
C PRO A 268 5.79 5.11 -2.39
N ASP A 269 5.44 5.88 -3.43
CA ASP A 269 4.20 6.64 -3.47
C ASP A 269 2.99 5.70 -3.53
N ARG A 270 3.09 4.67 -4.38
CA ARG A 270 2.07 3.64 -4.51
C ARG A 270 1.84 2.90 -3.20
N VAL A 271 2.92 2.44 -2.55
CA VAL A 271 2.83 1.72 -1.27
C VAL A 271 2.17 2.59 -0.22
N SER A 272 2.59 3.85 -0.12
CA SER A 272 2.06 4.81 0.84
C SER A 272 0.56 5.06 0.69
N ILE A 273 0.09 5.30 -0.54
CA ILE A 273 -1.35 5.52 -0.82
C ILE A 273 -2.15 4.27 -0.44
N ILE A 274 -1.67 3.08 -0.79
CA ILE A 274 -2.34 1.81 -0.46
C ILE A 274 -2.47 1.64 1.06
N LEU A 275 -1.39 1.91 1.81
CA LEU A 275 -1.45 1.88 3.28
C LEU A 275 -2.49 2.85 3.84
N GLY A 276 -2.58 4.06 3.27
CA GLY A 276 -3.62 5.04 3.62
C GLY A 276 -5.03 4.53 3.38
N MET A 277 -5.28 3.89 2.23
CA MET A 277 -6.57 3.31 1.89
C MET A 277 -6.94 2.14 2.82
N GLU A 278 -5.97 1.28 3.15
CA GLU A 278 -6.16 0.19 4.12
C GLU A 278 -6.48 0.72 5.51
N LEU A 279 -5.76 1.75 5.96
CA LEU A 279 -6.05 2.43 7.22
C LEU A 279 -7.49 2.95 7.26
N TYR A 280 -8.01 3.51 6.17
CA TYR A 280 -9.40 3.99 6.16
C TYR A 280 -10.41 2.84 6.20
N LYS A 281 -10.12 1.72 5.53
CA LYS A 281 -10.96 0.51 5.59
C LYS A 281 -11.04 -0.04 7.02
N GLU A 282 -9.94 0.01 7.77
CA GLU A 282 -9.88 -0.42 9.17
C GLU A 282 -10.47 0.61 10.16
N TYR A 283 -10.24 1.90 9.91
CA TYR A 283 -10.59 3.01 10.79
C TYR A 283 -11.45 4.08 10.09
N PRO A 284 -12.64 3.75 9.55
CA PRO A 284 -13.40 4.67 8.69
C PRO A 284 -13.91 5.94 9.39
N ASN A 285 -13.91 5.95 10.73
CA ASN A 285 -14.39 7.04 11.56
C ASN A 285 -13.25 7.81 12.28
N GLY A 286 -11.99 7.56 11.90
CA GLY A 286 -10.83 8.07 12.63
C GLY A 286 -10.42 7.15 13.79
N GLY A 287 -9.61 7.70 14.69
CA GLY A 287 -8.96 6.93 15.77
C GLY A 287 -7.62 6.33 15.36
N VAL A 288 -7.10 6.72 14.20
CA VAL A 288 -5.74 6.35 13.77
C VAL A 288 -4.74 7.05 14.70
N THR A 289 -3.72 6.33 15.14
CA THR A 289 -2.66 6.86 16.01
C THR A 289 -1.31 6.75 15.30
N ALA A 290 -0.31 7.49 15.79
CA ALA A 290 1.06 7.40 15.31
C ALA A 290 1.55 5.94 15.24
N GLN A 291 1.33 5.19 16.32
CA GLN A 291 1.76 3.79 16.42
C GLN A 291 1.14 2.90 15.34
N ILE A 292 -0.17 3.06 15.06
CA ILE A 292 -0.85 2.27 14.02
C ILE A 292 -0.24 2.53 12.64
N ILE A 293 0.07 3.80 12.33
CA ILE A 293 0.69 4.16 11.05
C ILE A 293 2.12 3.59 10.98
N MET A 294 2.91 3.77 12.05
CA MET A 294 4.28 3.26 12.13
C MET A 294 4.33 1.74 11.97
N ASP A 295 3.45 1.00 12.64
CA ASP A 295 3.39 -0.45 12.56
C ASP A 295 3.14 -0.91 11.11
N LYS A 296 2.23 -0.24 10.39
CA LYS A 296 1.99 -0.52 8.97
C LYS A 296 3.19 -0.16 8.08
N VAL A 297 3.82 0.98 8.31
CA VAL A 297 5.00 1.42 7.53
C VAL A 297 6.18 0.47 7.75
N LEU A 298 6.42 0.05 9.00
CA LEU A 298 7.52 -0.83 9.37
C LEU A 298 7.26 -2.30 9.01
N ALA A 299 6.01 -2.70 8.80
CA ALA A 299 5.65 -4.02 8.28
C ALA A 299 5.98 -4.19 6.79
N VAL A 300 6.11 -3.10 6.03
CA VAL A 300 6.51 -3.14 4.61
C VAL A 300 8.00 -3.47 4.50
N PRO A 301 8.39 -4.49 3.72
CA PRO A 301 9.79 -4.79 3.44
C PRO A 301 10.55 -3.58 2.90
N ILE A 302 11.77 -3.33 3.40
CA ILE A 302 12.61 -2.20 2.96
C ILE A 302 12.82 -2.17 1.43
N ALA A 303 12.88 -3.34 0.78
CA ALA A 303 13.03 -3.43 -0.67
C ALA A 303 11.83 -2.85 -1.44
N ASP A 304 10.62 -2.91 -0.86
CA ASP A 304 9.38 -2.46 -1.50
C ASP A 304 9.22 -0.94 -1.44
N TRP A 305 9.96 -0.27 -0.54
CA TRP A 305 10.00 1.19 -0.45
C TRP A 305 10.81 1.86 -1.56
N GLY A 306 11.62 1.10 -2.32
CA GLY A 306 12.41 1.64 -3.42
C GLY A 306 13.23 2.88 -3.03
N THR A 307 12.99 3.99 -3.71
CA THR A 307 13.68 5.28 -3.50
C THR A 307 13.19 6.06 -2.27
N GLY A 308 12.13 5.61 -1.59
CA GLY A 308 11.56 6.29 -0.42
C GLY A 308 12.28 6.01 0.91
N VAL A 309 13.20 5.05 0.91
CA VAL A 309 13.98 4.66 2.09
C VAL A 309 15.47 4.54 1.73
N GLN A 310 16.33 5.05 2.61
CA GLN A 310 17.79 4.94 2.47
C GLN A 310 18.43 4.49 3.77
N LYS A 311 19.62 3.90 3.72
CA LYS A 311 20.38 3.59 4.94
C LYS A 311 20.75 4.89 5.64
N HIS A 312 20.52 4.93 6.96
CA HIS A 312 20.85 6.11 7.75
C HIS A 312 22.38 6.30 7.82
N ALA A 313 22.82 7.50 7.52
CA ALA A 313 24.21 7.92 7.66
C ALA A 313 24.33 8.85 8.87
N CYS A 314 24.85 8.31 9.98
CA CYS A 314 25.04 9.06 11.23
C CYS A 314 25.90 10.30 11.00
N LYS A 315 25.44 11.44 11.51
CA LYS A 315 26.13 12.72 11.40
C LYS A 315 26.87 13.12 12.67
#